data_AF-A0A967WHY3-F1
#
_entry.id   AF-A0A967WHY3-F1
#
_cell.length_a   1.000
_cell.length_b   1.000
_cell.length_c   1.000
_cell.angle_alpha   90.00
_cell.angle_beta   90.00
_cell.angle_gamma   90.00
#
_symmetry.space_group_name_H-M   'P 1'
#
loop_
_entity.id
_entity.type
_entity.pdbx_description
1 polymer ?
#
loop_
_entity_poly.entity_id
_entity_poly.type
_entity_poly.pdbx_seq_one_letter_code
_entity_poly.pdbx_strand_id
1 'polypeptide(L)' 'CVYAASGSDAGRLKQGGLAGRTVCFGFARDNSHGFEIAHADSLVNVTELLFAYLAHLAQETSAGDRPA' A
#
# COMPACT_ATOMS: atom_id res chain seq x y z
N CYS A 1 -15.38 -7.19 -16.43
CA CYS A 1 -14.12 -7.21 -15.64
C CYS A 1 -14.37 -6.40 -14.37
N VAL A 2 -14.28 -7.00 -13.19
CA VAL A 2 -14.56 -6.34 -11.88
C VAL A 2 -13.64 -5.14 -11.62
N TYR A 3 -12.43 -5.15 -12.19
CA TYR A 3 -11.43 -4.09 -12.04
C TYR A 3 -11.60 -2.89 -12.98
N ALA A 4 -12.49 -2.95 -13.97
CA ALA A 4 -12.70 -1.79 -14.86
C ALA A 4 -13.42 -0.62 -14.14
N ALA A 5 -14.14 -0.92 -13.06
CA ALA A 5 -14.86 0.06 -12.25
C ALA A 5 -14.15 0.38 -10.91
N SER A 6 -12.95 -0.15 -10.67
CA SER A 6 -12.20 0.18 -9.44
C SER A 6 -11.55 1.56 -9.55
N GLY A 7 -11.41 2.23 -8.40
CA GLY A 7 -10.63 3.46 -8.30
C GLY A 7 -9.15 3.25 -8.65
N SER A 8 -8.45 4.36 -8.96
CA SER A 8 -6.99 4.35 -9.15
C SER A 8 -6.22 4.40 -7.84
N ASP A 9 -5.04 3.81 -7.83
CA ASP A 9 -4.09 3.85 -6.73
C ASP A 9 -2.67 4.22 -7.20
N ALA A 10 -1.68 4.09 -6.30
CA ALA A 10 -0.27 4.38 -6.61
C ALA A 10 0.30 3.50 -7.73
N GLY A 11 -0.31 2.34 -8.03
CA GLY A 11 0.08 1.48 -9.16
C GLY A 11 -0.04 2.19 -10.51
N ARG A 12 -0.95 3.18 -10.65
CA ARG A 12 -1.01 4.01 -11.87
C ARG A 12 0.24 4.87 -12.08
N LEU A 13 0.89 5.32 -11.01
CA LEU A 13 2.16 6.06 -11.11
C LEU A 13 3.29 5.16 -11.61
N LYS A 14 3.34 3.90 -11.14
CA LYS A 14 4.30 2.91 -11.65
C LYS A 14 4.05 2.59 -13.12
N GLN A 15 2.80 2.40 -13.53
CA GLN A 15 2.43 2.19 -14.94
C GLN A 15 2.83 3.37 -15.83
N GLY A 16 2.70 4.60 -15.34
CA GLY A 16 3.16 5.81 -16.02
C GLY A 16 4.68 6.03 -16.01
N GLY A 17 5.46 5.13 -15.39
CA GLY A 17 6.93 5.26 -15.28
C GLY A 17 7.40 6.36 -14.33
N LEU A 18 6.50 6.92 -13.50
CA LEU A 18 6.79 8.06 -12.62
C LEU A 18 7.38 7.63 -11.27
N ALA A 19 7.46 6.33 -11.01
CA ALA A 19 8.02 5.78 -9.77
C ALA A 19 8.78 4.47 -10.02
N GLY A 20 9.97 4.35 -9.43
CA GLY A 20 10.78 3.12 -9.46
C GLY A 20 10.16 1.98 -8.65
N ARG A 21 9.47 2.29 -7.55
CA ARG A 21 8.76 1.32 -6.70
C ARG A 21 7.47 1.93 -6.21
N THR A 22 6.41 1.13 -6.15
CA THR A 22 5.12 1.53 -5.56
C THR A 22 4.58 0.38 -4.74
N VAL A 23 3.94 0.70 -3.63
CA VAL A 23 3.22 -0.24 -2.77
C VAL A 23 1.92 0.42 -2.33
N CYS A 24 0.84 -0.34 -2.30
CA CYS A 24 -0.45 0.11 -1.80
C CYS A 24 -0.79 -0.67 -0.54
N PHE A 25 -1.01 0.04 0.57
CA PHE A 25 -1.53 -0.53 1.81
C PHE A 25 -2.99 -0.13 1.95
N GLY A 26 -3.82 -1.07 2.36
CA GLY A 26 -5.24 -0.84 2.58
C GLY A 26 -5.83 -1.92 3.46
N PHE A 27 -7.01 -1.65 3.99
CA PHE A 27 -7.78 -2.59 4.79
C PHE A 27 -9.15 -2.80 4.16
N ALA A 28 -9.75 -3.95 4.48
CA ALA A 28 -11.12 -4.21 4.10
C ALA A 28 -12.05 -3.21 4.79
N ARG A 29 -12.91 -2.59 3.99
CA ARG A 29 -13.88 -1.61 4.45
C ARG A 29 -15.10 -1.61 3.54
N ASP A 30 -16.21 -1.14 4.07
CA ASP A 30 -17.46 -0.99 3.33
C ASP A 30 -17.85 0.50 3.18
N ASN A 31 -18.77 0.78 2.26
CA ASN A 31 -19.38 2.09 2.03
C ASN A 31 -18.35 3.22 1.82
N SER A 32 -17.33 2.95 1.00
CA SER A 32 -16.35 3.96 0.55
C SER A 32 -17.05 5.15 -0.10
N HIS A 33 -16.62 6.37 0.27
CA HIS A 33 -17.22 7.65 -0.14
C HIS A 33 -18.59 7.99 0.49
N GLY A 34 -19.06 7.18 1.46
CA GLY A 34 -20.22 7.49 2.30
C GLY A 34 -19.83 7.53 3.78
N PHE A 35 -20.37 6.60 4.57
CA PHE A 35 -19.95 6.37 5.96
C PHE A 35 -18.96 5.24 6.02
N GLU A 36 -17.78 5.49 6.57
CA GLU A 36 -16.72 4.49 6.57
C GLU A 36 -16.93 3.42 7.63
N ILE A 37 -17.01 2.16 7.20
CA ILE A 37 -17.17 1.01 8.08
C ILE A 37 -15.95 0.11 7.88
N ALA A 38 -15.19 -0.07 8.95
CA ALA A 38 -14.01 -0.94 8.98
C ALA A 38 -13.91 -1.62 10.35
N HIS A 39 -13.23 -2.76 10.40
CA HIS A 39 -12.89 -3.39 11.66
C HIS A 39 -11.76 -2.59 12.33
N ALA A 40 -11.89 -2.29 13.62
CA ALA A 40 -10.91 -1.45 14.34
C ALA A 40 -9.48 -2.02 14.24
N ASP A 41 -9.33 -3.33 14.42
CA ASP A 41 -8.02 -4.00 14.33
C ASP A 41 -7.38 -3.89 12.96
N SER A 42 -8.15 -3.64 11.89
CA SER A 42 -7.57 -3.48 10.56
C SER A 42 -6.68 -2.24 10.45
N LEU A 43 -6.99 -1.17 11.20
CA LEU A 43 -6.17 0.03 11.24
C LEU A 43 -4.83 -0.24 11.93
N VAL A 44 -4.86 -1.00 13.03
CA VAL A 44 -3.66 -1.39 13.78
C VAL A 44 -2.78 -2.30 12.90
N ASN A 45 -3.36 -3.35 12.34
CA ASN A 45 -2.61 -4.34 11.54
C ASN A 45 -1.97 -3.72 10.29
N VAL A 46 -2.67 -2.82 9.58
CA VAL A 46 -2.09 -2.13 8.42
C VAL A 46 -0.96 -1.18 8.83
N THR A 47 -1.08 -0.55 10.00
CA THR A 47 -0.03 0.32 10.55
C THR A 47 1.21 -0.47 10.91
N GLU A 48 1.05 -1.61 11.59
CA GLU A 48 2.15 -2.51 11.93
C GLU A 48 2.85 -3.06 10.68
N LEU A 49 2.07 -3.44 9.67
CA LEU A 49 2.60 -3.89 8.38
C LEU A 49 3.41 -2.80 7.68
N LEU A 50 2.92 -1.54 7.67
CA LEU A 50 3.65 -0.41 7.12
C LEU A 50 4.98 -0.21 7.87
N PHE A 51 4.97 -0.27 9.19
CA PHE A 51 6.18 -0.11 9.99
C PHE A 51 7.19 -1.22 9.72
N ALA A 52 6.73 -2.48 9.69
CA ALA A 52 7.56 -3.63 9.35
C ALA A 52 8.18 -3.49 7.94
N TYR A 53 7.40 -3.05 6.96
CA TYR A 53 7.88 -2.80 5.60
C TYR A 53 8.98 -1.73 5.57
N LEU A 54 8.78 -0.59 6.23
CA LEU A 54 9.78 0.48 6.29
C LEU A 54 11.06 0.04 7.01
N ALA A 55 10.93 -0.72 8.10
CA ALA A 55 12.08 -1.27 8.82
C ALA A 55 12.88 -2.24 7.95
N HIS A 56 12.19 -3.09 7.18
CA HIS A 56 12.82 -4.01 6.24
C HIS A 56 13.57 -3.25 5.14
N LEU A 57 12.99 -2.21 4.54
CA LEU A 57 13.66 -1.38 3.54
C LEU A 57 14.91 -0.69 4.08
N ALA A 58 14.87 -0.22 5.34
CA ALA A 58 16.03 0.40 5.97
C ALA A 58 17.19 -0.59 6.15
N GLN A 59 16.87 -1.86 6.44
CA GLN A 59 17.87 -2.93 6.52
C GLN A 59 18.45 -3.28 5.15
N GLU A 60 17.62 -3.44 4.11
CA GLU A 60 18.06 -3.66 2.72
C GLU A 60 19.03 -2.56 2.27
N THR A 61 18.65 -1.30 2.50
CA THR A 61 19.46 -0.13 2.13
C THR A 61 20.81 -0.11 2.86
N SER A 62 20.81 -0.48 4.15
CA SER A 62 22.02 -0.52 4.98
C SER A 62 22.94 -1.69 4.62
N ALA A 63 22.38 -2.77 4.06
CA ALA A 63 23.13 -3.94 3.60
C ALA A 63 23.78 -3.75 2.22
N GLY A 64 23.57 -2.61 1.56
CA GLY A 64 24.12 -2.33 0.22
C GLY A 64 23.40 -3.04 -0.93
N ASP A 65 22.36 -3.82 -0.62
CA ASP A 65 21.53 -4.50 -1.61
C ASP A 65 20.44 -3.52 -2.06
N ARG A 66 20.73 -2.76 -3.11
CA ARG A 66 19.71 -1.91 -3.75
C ARG A 66 18.85 -2.81 -4.63
N PRO A 67 17.56 -3.04 -4.32
CA PRO A 67 16.69 -3.72 -5.26
C PRO A 67 16.54 -2.86 -6.52
N ALA A 68 16.64 -3.55 -7.67
CA ALA A 68 16.58 -2.98 -9.02
C ALA A 68 15.28 -2.23 -9.33
#